data_AF-A0A7X6AQC0-F1
#
_entry.id   AF-A0A7X6AQC0-F1
#
_cell.length_a   1.000
_cell.length_b   1.000
_cell.length_c   1.000
_cell.angle_alpha   90.00
_cell.angle_beta   90.00
_cell.angle_gamma   90.00
#
_symmetry.space_group_name_H-M   'P 1'
#
loop_
_entity.id
_entity.type
_entity.pdbx_description
1 polymer ?
#
loop_
_entity_poly.entity_id
_entity_poly.type
_entity_poly.pdbx_seq_one_letter_code
_entity_poly.pdbx_strand_id
1 'polypeptide(L)' 'PPIDALSADYPVRMTTGRRLDSYNTGVQSGGYRSPLRHSGIIEIAPEDGAAWGLAEGDIVRVTSRRGAIDVPVH' A
#
# COMPACT_ATOMS: atom_id res chain seq x y z
N PRO A 1 -9.88 0.07 -21.35
CA PRO A 1 -10.45 -0.15 -20.00
C PRO A 1 -9.38 -0.78 -19.09
N PRO A 2 -9.47 -0.68 -17.76
CA PRO A 2 -8.55 -1.37 -16.85
C PRO A 2 -8.56 -2.88 -17.13
N ILE A 3 -7.37 -3.51 -17.19
CA ILE A 3 -7.26 -4.95 -17.47
C ILE A 3 -7.81 -5.80 -16.32
N ASP A 4 -7.71 -5.29 -15.08
CA ASP A 4 -8.27 -5.92 -13.87
C ASP A 4 -9.53 -5.17 -13.46
N ALA A 5 -10.70 -5.74 -13.73
CA ALA A 5 -11.98 -5.19 -13.28
C ALA A 5 -12.19 -5.47 -11.78
N LEU A 6 -12.87 -4.54 -11.10
CA LEU A 6 -13.29 -4.77 -9.72
C LEU A 6 -14.38 -5.84 -9.68
N SER A 7 -14.43 -6.58 -8.58
CA SER A 7 -15.41 -7.66 -8.34
C SER A 7 -15.73 -7.73 -6.86
N ALA A 8 -16.72 -8.53 -6.47
CA ALA A 8 -17.05 -8.73 -5.06
C ALA A 8 -15.84 -9.24 -4.24
N ASP A 9 -14.99 -10.09 -4.83
CA ASP A 9 -13.79 -10.63 -4.18
C ASP A 9 -12.62 -9.62 -4.14
N TYR A 10 -12.62 -8.64 -5.03
CA TYR A 10 -11.58 -7.60 -5.17
C TYR A 10 -12.25 -6.24 -5.40
N PRO A 11 -12.87 -5.64 -4.37
CA PRO A 11 -13.73 -4.48 -4.52
C PRO A 11 -12.95 -3.16 -4.56
N VAL A 12 -11.65 -3.17 -4.23
CA VAL A 12 -10.82 -1.97 -4.10
C VAL A 12 -9.85 -1.85 -5.26
N ARG A 13 -9.67 -0.62 -5.75
CA ARG A 13 -8.64 -0.28 -6.74
C ARG A 13 -7.32 0.01 -6.04
N MET A 14 -6.35 -0.88 -6.19
CA MET A 14 -4.98 -0.61 -5.77
C MET A 14 -4.22 0.21 -6.81
N THR A 15 -3.49 1.22 -6.36
CA THR A 15 -2.50 1.95 -7.14
C THR A 15 -1.13 1.83 -6.47
N THR A 16 -0.06 2.09 -7.22
CA THR A 16 1.30 2.10 -6.69
C THR A 16 1.98 3.39 -7.08
N GLY A 17 2.70 4.00 -6.15
CA GLY A 17 3.42 5.25 -6.36
C GLY A 17 4.91 5.15 -6.03
N ARG A 18 5.53 6.31 -5.94
CA ARG A 18 6.88 6.50 -5.42
C ARG A 18 6.84 7.61 -4.38
N ARG A 19 7.68 7.50 -3.36
CA ARG A 19 7.95 8.60 -2.44
C ARG A 19 9.18 9.38 -2.89
N LEU A 20 9.22 10.66 -2.51
CA LEU A 20 10.28 11.60 -2.89
C LEU A 20 11.69 11.06 -2.57
N ASP A 21 11.83 10.36 -1.45
CA ASP A 21 13.11 9.88 -0.95
C ASP A 21 13.52 8.49 -1.47
N SER A 22 12.73 7.89 -2.37
CA SER A 22 12.86 6.49 -2.80
C SER A 22 12.92 6.37 -4.33
N TYR A 23 13.99 5.75 -4.83
CA TYR A 23 14.17 5.53 -6.27
C TYR A 23 13.83 4.10 -6.67
N ASN A 24 12.74 3.95 -7.44
CA ASN A 24 12.26 2.68 -7.99
C ASN A 24 12.15 1.57 -6.92
N THR A 25 12.95 0.52 -7.04
CA THR A 25 12.96 -0.63 -6.10
C THR A 25 13.68 -0.33 -4.80
N GLY A 26 14.29 0.84 -4.66
CA GLY A 26 15.04 1.23 -3.47
C GLY A 26 16.47 0.70 -3.42
N VAL A 27 16.94 -0.10 -4.39
CA VAL A 27 18.34 -0.63 -4.37
C VAL A 27 19.38 0.50 -4.29
N GLN A 28 19.14 1.60 -5.00
CA GLN A 28 20.07 2.73 -5.02
C GLN A 28 19.89 3.65 -3.81
N SER A 29 18.65 3.96 -3.43
CA SER A 29 18.36 4.94 -2.38
C SER A 29 18.28 4.33 -0.98
N GLY A 30 18.14 3.01 -0.88
CA GLY A 30 17.82 2.24 0.33
C GLY A 30 18.86 2.34 1.43
N GLY A 31 20.15 2.42 1.05
CA GLY A 31 21.26 2.54 2.00
C GLY A 31 21.42 3.93 2.63
N TYR A 32 20.75 4.95 2.11
CA TYR A 32 20.80 6.30 2.68
C TYR A 32 19.74 6.49 3.76
N ARG A 33 20.12 7.11 4.88
CA ARG A 33 19.16 7.53 5.91
C ARG A 33 18.29 8.67 5.38
N SER A 34 16.99 8.58 5.63
CA SER A 34 16.01 9.61 5.30
C SER A 34 14.94 9.66 6.39
N PRO A 35 14.63 10.83 6.97
CA PRO A 35 13.55 10.95 7.95
C PRO A 35 12.16 10.81 7.31
N LEU A 36 12.05 10.88 5.99
CA LEU A 36 10.80 10.71 5.24
C LEU A 36 10.49 9.25 4.94
N ARG A 37 11.41 8.34 5.26
CA ARG A 37 11.35 6.96 4.78
C ARG A 37 10.35 6.13 5.55
N HIS A 38 9.34 5.68 4.84
CA HIS A 38 8.37 4.69 5.29
C HIS A 38 8.30 3.59 4.23
N SER A 39 8.77 2.39 4.56
CA SER A 39 8.82 1.28 3.62
C SER A 39 7.55 0.43 3.69
N GLY A 40 6.95 0.16 2.52
CA GLY A 40 5.95 -0.89 2.36
C GLY A 40 4.70 -0.68 3.22
N ILE A 41 4.06 0.49 3.09
CA ILE A 41 2.80 0.80 3.79
C ILE A 41 1.65 0.83 2.79
N ILE A 42 0.42 0.67 3.27
CA ILE A 42 -0.79 0.96 2.50
C ILE A 42 -1.41 2.26 3.01
N GLU A 43 -1.66 3.20 2.12
CA GLU A 43 -2.34 4.46 2.43
C GLU A 43 -3.83 4.27 2.16
N ILE A 44 -4.67 4.49 3.17
CA ILE A 44 -6.12 4.30 3.10
C ILE A 44 -6.82 5.60 3.49
N ALA A 45 -7.93 5.92 2.83
CA ALA A 45 -8.75 7.06 3.23
C ALA A 45 -9.29 6.84 4.65
N PRO A 46 -9.31 7.85 5.54
CA PRO A 46 -9.76 7.69 6.93
C PRO A 46 -11.17 7.09 7.05
N GLU A 47 -12.09 7.44 6.14
CA GLU A 47 -13.44 6.90 6.06
C GLU A 47 -13.49 5.40 5.73
N ASP A 48 -12.62 4.93 4.83
CA ASP A 48 -12.51 3.51 4.47
C ASP A 48 -11.87 2.73 5.61
N GLY A 49 -10.83 3.29 6.24
CA GLY A 49 -10.22 2.72 7.45
C GLY A 49 -11.25 2.53 8.56
N ALA A 50 -12.05 3.55 8.85
CA ALA A 50 -13.14 3.46 9.83
C ALA A 50 -14.21 2.43 9.43
N ALA A 51 -14.61 2.39 8.16
CA ALA A 51 -15.60 1.42 7.65
C ALA A 51 -15.12 -0.03 7.74
N TRP A 52 -13.81 -0.26 7.64
CA TRP A 52 -13.18 -1.58 7.75
C TRP A 52 -12.68 -1.91 9.16
N GLY A 53 -12.80 -0.98 10.12
CA GLY A 53 -12.32 -1.18 11.48
C GLY A 53 -10.79 -1.24 11.60
N LEU A 54 -10.09 -0.54 10.70
CA LEU A 54 -8.63 -0.44 10.67
C LEU A 54 -8.16 0.83 11.37
N ALA A 55 -7.04 0.72 12.08
CA ALA A 55 -6.33 1.81 12.70
C ALA A 55 -4.94 2.01 12.07
N GLU A 56 -4.37 3.20 12.28
CA GLU A 56 -2.98 3.52 11.92
C GLU A 56 -2.02 2.45 12.47
N GLY A 57 -1.17 1.91 11.61
CA GLY A 57 -0.18 0.90 11.97
C GLY A 57 -0.69 -0.54 12.01
N ASP A 58 -1.99 -0.80 11.83
CA ASP A 58 -2.52 -2.16 11.74
C ASP A 58 -1.86 -2.90 10.57
N ILE A 59 -1.43 -4.14 10.81
CA ILE A 59 -0.90 -5.00 9.75
C ILE A 59 -2.09 -5.64 9.03
N VAL A 60 -2.25 -5.29 7.76
CA VAL A 60 -3.29 -5.83 6.90
C VAL A 60 -2.71 -6.64 5.75
N ARG A 61 -3.46 -7.64 5.31
CA ARG A 61 -3.12 -8.43 4.13
C ARG A 61 -3.80 -7.86 2.89
N VAL A 62 -3.02 -7.22 2.01
CA VAL A 62 -3.49 -6.73 0.72
C VAL A 62 -3.42 -7.87 -0.30
N THR A 63 -4.57 -8.30 -0.82
CA THR A 63 -4.67 -9.46 -1.72
C THR A 63 -5.17 -9.04 -3.11
N SER A 64 -4.57 -9.63 -4.14
CA SER A 64 -5.00 -9.52 -5.54
C SER A 64 -5.09 -10.92 -6.17
N ARG A 65 -5.56 -10.98 -7.41
CA ARG A 65 -5.54 -12.23 -8.21
C ARG A 65 -4.14 -12.83 -8.41
N ARG A 66 -3.08 -12.02 -8.22
CA ARG A 66 -1.69 -12.39 -8.50
C ARG A 66 -0.87 -12.69 -7.24
N GLY A 67 -1.44 -12.53 -6.05
CA GLY A 67 -0.74 -12.73 -4.79
C GLY A 67 -1.16 -11.74 -3.73
N ALA A 68 -0.47 -11.79 -2.59
CA ALA A 68 -0.75 -10.98 -1.42
C ALA A 68 0.54 -10.49 -0.75
N ILE A 69 0.43 -9.39 -0.01
CA ILE A 69 1.47 -8.84 0.85
C ILE A 69 0.88 -8.41 2.18
N ASP A 70 1.68 -8.44 3.24
CA ASP A 70 1.31 -7.89 4.55
C ASP A 70 2.02 -6.54 4.73
N VAL A 71 1.26 -5.51 5.04
CA VAL A 71 1.74 -4.11 5.13
C VAL A 71 1.01 -3.36 6.24
N PRO A 72 1.67 -2.45 6.97
CA PRO A 72 1.01 -1.53 7.89
C PRO A 72 0.12 -0.51 7.16
N VAL A 73 -1.00 -0.16 7.78
CA VAL A 73 -1.87 0.97 7.40
C VAL A 73 -1.23 2.30 7.78
N HIS A 74 -1.38 3.29 6.91
CA HIS A 74 -1.04 4.70 7.07
C HIS A 74 -2.13 5.63 6.52
#